data_AF-B3RUF9-F1
#
_entry.id   AF-B3RUF9-F1
#
_cell.length_a   1.000
_cell.length_b   1.000
_cell.length_c   1.000
_cell.angle_alpha   90.00
_cell.angle_beta   90.00
_cell.angle_gamma   90.00
#
_symmetry.space_group_name_H-M   'P 1'
#
loop_
_entity.id
_entity.type
_entity.pdbx_description
1 polymer ?
#
loop_
_entity_poly.entity_id
_entity_poly.type
_entity_poly.pdbx_seq_one_letter_code
_entity_poly.pdbx_strand_id
1 'polypeptide(L)'
;MAKLCFLILMAFAIVPAVMSSVIKHKPKSCHEIKEFMQTTENGFYNLFDSNLSPYTTYCDFESEPPFIWTLIESVTLHEAQQLENRKSFYYDHPLAECHINWNKFRLSKVRIQSIQGSYGTTHYRVTCNFNPVNGTGLTNHRDYLRGSLCQYTNFYSATSSYYCVRVDYINVRGKLCRKCRVPFYGGNTNHQFVDLGTAATACDRFDVPDKISSEDVFGNYKNVNPQFSCSANSNSTTNWWLGGAFIAEQLIY
;
A
#
# COMPACT_ATOMS: atom_id res chain seq x y z
N MET A 1 -18.47 -70.14 51.88
CA MET A 1 -19.04 -69.06 51.04
C MET A 1 -17.86 -68.29 50.45
N ALA A 2 -17.70 -68.36 49.13
CA ALA A 2 -16.48 -67.97 48.43
C ALA A 2 -16.40 -66.45 48.17
N LYS A 3 -15.19 -65.92 48.32
CA LYS A 3 -14.77 -64.54 48.02
C LYS A 3 -14.94 -64.19 46.55
N LEU A 4 -15.35 -62.96 46.25
CA LEU A 4 -14.91 -62.27 45.02
C LEU A 4 -14.96 -60.74 45.21
N CYS A 5 -13.79 -60.15 45.52
CA CYS A 5 -13.58 -58.71 45.43
C CYS A 5 -13.41 -58.34 43.96
N PHE A 6 -14.30 -57.50 43.42
CA PHE A 6 -14.10 -56.87 42.12
C PHE A 6 -13.25 -55.61 42.29
N LEU A 7 -12.02 -55.66 41.80
CA LEU A 7 -11.17 -54.50 41.56
C LEU A 7 -11.51 -53.94 40.17
N ILE A 8 -12.12 -52.77 40.11
CA ILE A 8 -12.37 -52.04 38.86
C ILE A 8 -11.09 -51.27 38.53
N LEU A 9 -10.33 -51.75 37.54
CA LEU A 9 -9.23 -51.00 36.92
C LEU A 9 -9.81 -49.89 36.04
N MET A 10 -9.79 -48.66 36.56
CA MET A 10 -10.03 -47.44 35.77
C MET A 10 -8.79 -47.17 34.89
N ALA A 11 -8.86 -47.58 33.62
CA ALA A 11 -7.88 -47.19 32.62
C ALA A 11 -8.06 -45.69 32.31
N PHE A 12 -7.23 -44.83 32.91
CA PHE A 12 -7.09 -43.45 32.47
C PHE A 12 -6.42 -43.46 31.10
N ALA A 13 -7.20 -43.22 30.04
CA ALA A 13 -6.65 -42.87 28.74
C ALA A 13 -5.94 -41.52 28.88
N ILE A 14 -4.61 -41.56 28.96
CA ILE A 14 -3.77 -40.37 28.84
C ILE A 14 -3.84 -39.95 27.37
N VAL A 15 -4.76 -39.04 27.06
CA VAL A 15 -4.71 -38.30 25.78
C VAL A 15 -3.44 -37.46 25.84
N PRO A 16 -2.47 -37.61 24.92
CA PRO A 16 -1.37 -36.66 24.85
C PRO A 16 -1.99 -35.32 24.51
N ALA A 17 -1.89 -34.36 25.42
CA ALA A 17 -2.10 -32.96 25.09
C ALA A 17 -1.00 -32.57 24.11
N VAL A 18 -1.25 -32.78 22.81
CA VAL A 18 -0.51 -32.11 21.76
C VAL A 18 -0.87 -30.64 21.93
N MET A 19 -0.09 -29.92 22.75
CA MET A 19 -0.04 -28.48 22.69
C MET A 19 0.43 -28.15 21.28
N SER A 20 -0.53 -27.93 20.38
CA SER A 20 -0.26 -27.30 19.10
C SER A 20 0.44 -26.00 19.44
N SER A 21 1.75 -25.92 19.18
CA SER A 21 2.44 -24.65 19.18
C SER A 21 1.79 -23.87 18.04
N VAL A 22 0.80 -23.04 18.38
CA VAL A 22 0.24 -22.09 17.42
C VAL A 22 1.42 -21.21 17.03
N ILE A 23 2.00 -21.48 15.86
CA ILE A 23 3.01 -20.62 15.27
C ILE A 23 2.29 -19.29 15.06
N LYS A 24 2.57 -18.33 15.95
CA LYS A 24 1.98 -17.00 15.84
C LYS A 24 2.54 -16.38 14.57
N HIS A 25 1.71 -16.34 13.52
CA HIS A 25 2.09 -15.76 12.23
C HIS A 25 2.61 -14.34 12.45
N LYS A 26 3.69 -13.99 11.75
CA LYS A 26 4.31 -12.66 11.77
C LYS A 26 3.98 -11.97 10.44
N PRO A 27 2.82 -11.30 10.34
CA PRO A 27 2.33 -10.78 9.08
C PRO A 27 3.24 -9.68 8.56
N LYS A 28 3.53 -9.72 7.25
CA LYS A 28 4.38 -8.73 6.57
C LYS A 28 3.58 -7.62 5.89
N SER A 29 2.29 -7.83 5.66
CA SER A 29 1.38 -6.88 5.01
C SER A 29 -0.02 -6.96 5.62
N CYS A 30 -0.83 -5.96 5.30
CA CYS A 30 -2.25 -5.94 5.66
C CYS A 30 -3.04 -7.07 4.98
N HIS A 31 -2.57 -7.60 3.86
CA HIS A 31 -3.20 -8.76 3.21
C HIS A 31 -3.04 -10.02 4.09
N GLU A 32 -1.83 -10.26 4.60
CA GLU A 32 -1.59 -11.36 5.55
C GLU A 32 -2.32 -11.14 6.88
N ILE A 33 -2.48 -9.89 7.34
CA ILE A 33 -3.33 -9.56 8.49
C ILE A 33 -4.77 -10.03 8.23
N LYS A 34 -5.32 -9.68 7.05
CA LYS A 34 -6.69 -10.05 6.67
C LYS A 34 -6.88 -11.56 6.62
N GLU A 35 -5.94 -12.27 6.01
CA GLU A 35 -5.96 -13.73 5.82
C GLU A 35 -5.83 -14.48 7.15
N PHE A 36 -4.77 -14.21 7.92
CA PHE A 36 -4.40 -15.06 9.06
C PHE A 36 -4.98 -14.61 10.39
N MET A 37 -5.39 -13.33 10.51
CA MET A 37 -5.99 -12.79 11.73
C MET A 37 -7.49 -12.53 11.60
N GLN A 38 -8.06 -12.69 10.38
CA GLN A 38 -9.50 -12.55 10.10
C GLN A 38 -10.12 -11.22 10.55
N THR A 39 -9.31 -10.16 10.64
CA THR A 39 -9.81 -8.83 10.98
C THR A 39 -10.56 -8.20 9.80
N THR A 40 -11.50 -7.31 10.09
CA THR A 40 -12.31 -6.62 9.08
C THR A 40 -12.23 -5.11 9.14
N GLU A 41 -11.69 -4.56 10.23
CA GLU A 41 -11.69 -3.12 10.47
C GLU A 41 -10.40 -2.46 10.02
N ASN A 42 -10.53 -1.32 9.32
CA ASN A 42 -9.39 -0.46 9.03
C ASN A 42 -8.70 -0.03 10.32
N GLY A 43 -7.39 0.20 10.28
CA GLY A 43 -6.68 0.66 11.46
C GLY A 43 -5.19 0.43 11.43
N PHE A 44 -4.56 0.65 12.58
CA PHE A 44 -3.13 0.45 12.75
C PHE A 44 -2.84 -0.99 13.19
N TYR A 45 -1.96 -1.66 12.46
CA TYR A 45 -1.58 -3.05 12.73
C TYR A 45 -0.07 -3.19 12.84
N ASN A 46 0.36 -4.13 13.69
CA ASN A 46 1.76 -4.51 13.82
C ASN A 46 2.13 -5.53 12.74
N LEU A 47 3.07 -5.15 11.89
CA LEU A 47 3.67 -5.98 10.86
C LEU A 47 5.12 -6.28 11.20
N PHE A 48 5.71 -7.22 10.46
CA PHE A 48 7.10 -7.63 10.60
C PHE A 48 7.83 -7.50 9.26
N ASP A 49 9.07 -7.03 9.31
CA ASP A 49 9.92 -7.00 8.13
C ASP A 49 10.59 -8.36 7.86
N SER A 50 11.42 -8.43 6.81
CA SER A 50 12.15 -9.66 6.47
C SER A 50 13.12 -10.12 7.56
N ASN A 51 13.53 -9.21 8.46
CA ASN A 51 14.40 -9.47 9.61
C ASN A 51 13.60 -9.79 10.88
N LEU A 52 12.27 -9.92 10.77
CA LEU A 52 11.35 -10.12 11.89
C LEU A 52 11.32 -8.94 12.88
N SER A 53 11.71 -7.74 12.43
CA SER A 53 11.59 -6.53 13.23
C SER A 53 10.15 -6.00 13.15
N PRO A 54 9.49 -5.72 14.29
CA PRO A 54 8.13 -5.23 14.29
C PRO A 54 8.06 -3.75 13.90
N TYR A 55 6.96 -3.36 13.28
CA TYR A 55 6.60 -1.98 13.01
C TYR A 55 5.09 -1.83 12.85
N THR A 56 4.59 -0.61 12.99
CA THR A 56 3.17 -0.33 12.82
C THR A 56 2.94 0.43 11.53
N THR A 57 1.89 0.07 10.78
CA THR A 57 1.38 0.87 9.66
C THR A 57 -0.15 0.79 9.61
N TYR A 58 -0.77 1.57 8.73
CA TYR A 58 -2.20 1.57 8.54
C TYR A 58 -2.64 0.54 7.49
N CYS A 59 -3.67 -0.22 7.83
CA CYS A 59 -4.37 -1.13 6.94
C CYS A 59 -5.73 -0.57 6.55
N ASP A 60 -6.00 -0.62 5.25
CA ASP A 60 -7.30 -0.30 4.68
C ASP A 60 -7.87 -1.53 3.97
N PHE A 61 -9.01 -1.99 4.46
CA PHE A 61 -9.74 -3.18 4.03
C PHE A 61 -11.04 -2.84 3.29
N GLU A 62 -11.45 -1.57 3.25
CA GLU A 62 -12.82 -1.20 2.90
C GLU A 62 -12.93 -0.16 1.78
N SER A 63 -11.90 0.65 1.52
CA SER A 63 -12.04 1.76 0.56
C SER A 63 -12.18 1.33 -0.89
N GLU A 64 -11.67 0.15 -1.24
CA GLU A 64 -11.77 -0.38 -2.59
C GLU A 64 -11.89 -1.91 -2.58
N PRO A 65 -13.05 -2.49 -2.20
CA PRO A 65 -13.24 -3.93 -2.23
C PRO A 65 -13.08 -4.46 -3.67
N PRO A 66 -12.45 -5.63 -3.87
CA PRO A 66 -11.96 -6.58 -2.86
C PRO A 66 -10.51 -6.34 -2.42
N PHE A 67 -9.92 -5.17 -2.67
CA PHE A 67 -8.51 -4.92 -2.38
C PHE A 67 -8.25 -4.57 -0.92
N ILE A 68 -7.12 -5.09 -0.43
CA ILE A 68 -6.57 -4.86 0.90
C ILE A 68 -5.27 -4.10 0.74
N TRP A 69 -5.10 -3.01 1.48
CA TRP A 69 -4.01 -2.06 1.30
C TRP A 69 -3.20 -1.85 2.57
N THR A 70 -1.88 -1.80 2.40
CA THR A 70 -0.87 -1.48 3.41
C THR A 70 -0.30 -0.11 3.08
N LEU A 71 -0.41 0.86 3.99
CA LEU A 71 0.19 2.18 3.81
C LEU A 71 1.72 2.05 3.82
N ILE A 72 2.39 2.64 2.82
CA ILE A 72 3.87 2.69 2.76
C ILE A 72 4.42 4.11 2.86
N GLU A 73 3.63 5.11 2.48
CA GLU A 73 4.01 6.52 2.54
C GLU A 73 2.77 7.41 2.59
N SER A 74 2.84 8.49 3.36
CA SER A 74 1.89 9.61 3.35
C SER A 74 2.64 10.91 3.57
N VAL A 75 2.55 11.82 2.60
CA VAL A 75 3.19 13.14 2.68
C VAL A 75 2.21 14.24 2.29
N THR A 76 2.24 15.34 3.03
CA THR A 76 1.56 16.59 2.62
C THR A 76 2.26 17.22 1.42
N LEU A 77 1.54 18.07 0.68
CA LEU A 77 2.13 18.91 -0.35
C LEU A 77 3.34 19.68 0.19
N HIS A 78 3.21 20.29 1.37
CA HIS A 78 4.29 21.03 2.01
C HIS A 78 5.57 20.19 2.16
N GLU A 79 5.44 18.96 2.66
CA GLU A 79 6.58 18.06 2.85
C GLU A 79 7.12 17.52 1.53
N ALA A 80 6.25 17.18 0.59
CA ALA A 80 6.63 16.67 -0.74
C ALA A 80 7.33 17.73 -1.61
N GLN A 81 7.19 19.02 -1.30
CA GLN A 81 7.95 20.10 -1.93
C GLN A 81 9.36 20.26 -1.38
N GLN A 82 9.65 19.74 -0.19
CA GLN A 82 11.00 19.79 0.39
C GLN A 82 11.95 18.87 -0.38
N LEU A 83 13.08 19.41 -0.83
CA LEU A 83 14.04 18.67 -1.67
C LEU A 83 14.53 17.38 -1.00
N GLU A 84 14.71 17.40 0.32
CA GLU A 84 15.12 16.25 1.13
C GLU A 84 14.15 15.06 1.05
N ASN A 85 12.85 15.32 0.89
CA ASN A 85 11.81 14.29 0.84
C ASN A 85 11.55 13.77 -0.58
N ARG A 86 12.14 14.38 -1.62
CA ARG A 86 11.89 14.06 -3.03
C ARG A 86 12.74 12.88 -3.51
N LYS A 87 12.62 11.75 -2.83
CA LYS A 87 13.36 10.50 -3.08
C LYS A 87 12.42 9.45 -3.66
N SER A 88 12.69 8.87 -4.82
CA SER A 88 11.92 7.69 -5.27
C SER A 88 12.10 6.50 -4.31
N PHE A 89 11.24 5.48 -4.41
CA PHE A 89 11.33 4.25 -3.61
C PHE A 89 12.62 3.44 -3.86
N TYR A 90 13.45 3.81 -4.86
CA TYR A 90 14.81 3.26 -4.99
C TYR A 90 15.70 3.61 -3.79
N TYR A 91 15.55 4.80 -3.21
CA TYR A 91 16.37 5.27 -2.09
C TYR A 91 15.72 4.92 -0.76
N ASP A 92 16.55 4.46 0.17
CA ASP A 92 16.13 4.28 1.56
C ASP A 92 16.07 5.64 2.26
N HIS A 93 14.86 6.07 2.59
CA HIS A 93 14.58 7.40 3.14
C HIS A 93 13.36 7.35 4.06
N PRO A 94 13.41 6.63 5.19
CA PRO A 94 12.27 6.54 6.11
C PRO A 94 11.92 7.92 6.70
N LEU A 95 10.64 8.18 6.90
CA LEU A 95 10.12 9.41 7.50
C LEU A 95 9.12 9.05 8.61
N ALA A 96 9.34 9.57 9.82
CA ALA A 96 8.49 9.35 11.00
C ALA A 96 8.06 7.87 11.20
N GLU A 97 8.95 6.93 10.89
CA GLU A 97 8.61 5.51 10.80
C GLU A 97 8.26 4.89 12.17
N CYS A 98 8.81 5.45 13.26
CA CYS A 98 8.49 5.02 14.62
C CYS A 98 7.12 5.53 15.13
N HIS A 99 6.61 6.61 14.55
CA HIS A 99 5.35 7.22 14.97
C HIS A 99 4.66 7.84 13.76
N ILE A 100 3.69 7.11 13.20
CA ILE A 100 3.03 7.47 11.95
C ILE A 100 2.44 8.87 12.07
N ASN A 101 2.94 9.76 11.23
CA ASN A 101 2.41 11.09 11.03
C ASN A 101 1.99 11.19 9.56
N TRP A 102 0.69 11.27 9.30
CA TRP A 102 0.13 11.39 7.94
C TRP A 102 0.71 12.57 7.16
N ASN A 103 1.26 13.58 7.84
CA ASN A 103 1.87 14.71 7.16
C ASN A 103 3.25 14.39 6.56
N LYS A 104 3.99 13.45 7.18
CA LYS A 104 5.39 13.12 6.86
C LYS A 104 5.73 11.69 7.31
N PHE A 105 5.13 10.69 6.67
CA PHE A 105 5.36 9.28 6.95
C PHE A 105 5.87 8.54 5.72
N ARG A 106 6.89 7.70 5.91
CA ARG A 106 7.40 6.77 4.90
C ARG A 106 8.12 5.62 5.58
N LEU A 107 7.81 4.40 5.17
CA LEU A 107 8.53 3.22 5.61
C LEU A 107 9.94 3.15 4.99
N SER A 108 10.86 2.54 5.71
CA SER A 108 12.18 2.17 5.19
C SER A 108 12.06 1.26 3.97
N LYS A 109 13.03 1.33 3.07
CA LYS A 109 13.04 0.55 1.83
C LYS A 109 12.92 -0.95 2.11
N VAL A 110 13.60 -1.46 3.14
CA VAL A 110 13.55 -2.88 3.53
C VAL A 110 12.12 -3.32 3.90
N ARG A 111 11.34 -2.44 4.54
CA ARG A 111 9.94 -2.73 4.91
C ARG A 111 9.02 -2.68 3.71
N ILE A 112 9.17 -1.68 2.84
CA ILE A 112 8.41 -1.61 1.58
C ILE A 112 8.67 -2.87 0.73
N GLN A 113 9.94 -3.31 0.64
CA GLN A 113 10.31 -4.54 -0.05
C GLN A 113 9.74 -5.80 0.63
N SER A 114 9.72 -5.85 1.96
CA SER A 114 9.10 -6.94 2.72
C SER A 114 7.60 -7.05 2.45
N ILE A 115 6.88 -5.91 2.41
CA ILE A 115 5.46 -5.85 2.05
C ILE A 115 5.26 -6.28 0.60
N GLN A 116 6.08 -5.78 -0.33
CA GLN A 116 5.97 -6.12 -1.74
C GLN A 116 6.16 -7.62 -2.00
N GLY A 117 7.09 -8.26 -1.28
CA GLY A 117 7.36 -9.70 -1.40
C GLY A 117 6.44 -10.60 -0.58
N SER A 118 5.48 -10.04 0.17
CA SER A 118 4.58 -10.81 1.03
C SER A 118 3.46 -11.48 0.24
N TYR A 119 2.80 -12.46 0.85
CA TYR A 119 1.62 -13.08 0.26
C TYR A 119 0.52 -12.04 -0.02
N GLY A 120 -0.17 -12.21 -1.15
CA GLY A 120 -1.29 -11.35 -1.57
C GLY A 120 -0.94 -9.95 -2.08
N THR A 121 0.27 -9.44 -1.84
CA THR A 121 0.70 -8.12 -2.35
C THR A 121 1.03 -8.21 -3.83
N THR A 122 0.14 -7.68 -4.67
CA THR A 122 0.19 -7.80 -6.14
C THR A 122 0.01 -6.46 -6.86
N HIS A 123 -0.41 -5.44 -6.14
CA HIS A 123 -0.80 -4.14 -6.66
C HIS A 123 -0.24 -3.00 -5.81
N TYR A 124 -0.22 -1.83 -6.42
CA TYR A 124 0.02 -0.57 -5.76
C TYR A 124 -1.11 0.40 -6.10
N ARG A 125 -1.29 1.39 -5.24
CA ARG A 125 -2.17 2.54 -5.54
C ARG A 125 -1.60 3.83 -4.98
N VAL A 126 -2.12 4.93 -5.51
CA VAL A 126 -1.88 6.28 -5.01
C VAL A 126 -3.21 6.97 -4.78
N THR A 127 -3.38 7.55 -3.59
CA THR A 127 -4.59 8.26 -3.19
C THR A 127 -4.28 9.67 -2.74
N CYS A 128 -5.17 10.60 -3.06
CA CYS A 128 -5.14 11.95 -2.52
C CYS A 128 -6.05 12.07 -1.28
N ASN A 129 -5.57 12.74 -0.24
CA ASN A 129 -6.36 13.11 0.95
C ASN A 129 -7.10 11.94 1.61
N PHE A 130 -6.45 10.77 1.73
CA PHE A 130 -7.03 9.64 2.45
C PHE A 130 -7.30 10.02 3.90
N ASN A 131 -8.51 9.78 4.40
CA ASN A 131 -8.93 10.12 5.75
C ASN A 131 -9.11 8.86 6.61
N PRO A 132 -8.16 8.52 7.51
CA PRO A 132 -8.24 7.30 8.29
C PRO A 132 -9.30 7.31 9.40
N VAL A 133 -9.95 8.46 9.68
CA VAL A 133 -10.88 8.63 10.81
C VAL A 133 -12.35 8.51 10.39
N ASN A 134 -12.70 8.89 9.16
CA ASN A 134 -14.11 8.99 8.73
C ASN A 134 -14.42 8.14 7.48
N GLY A 135 -15.40 7.24 7.61
CA GLY A 135 -15.93 6.44 6.51
C GLY A 135 -14.92 5.41 5.98
N THR A 136 -15.03 5.07 4.70
CA THR A 136 -14.08 4.16 4.02
C THR A 136 -12.70 4.78 3.78
N GLY A 137 -12.48 6.03 4.19
CA GLY A 137 -11.23 6.79 3.99
C GLY A 137 -11.01 7.41 2.62
N LEU A 138 -11.76 6.98 1.59
CA LEU A 138 -11.82 7.64 0.28
C LEU A 138 -13.24 8.11 -0.04
N THR A 139 -13.39 9.37 -0.46
CA THR A 139 -14.71 9.89 -0.88
C THR A 139 -15.09 9.41 -2.28
N ASN A 140 -14.11 9.29 -3.19
CA ASN A 140 -14.27 8.82 -4.55
C ASN A 140 -12.90 8.46 -5.17
N HIS A 141 -12.88 7.98 -6.42
CA HIS A 141 -11.65 7.71 -7.17
C HIS A 141 -11.28 8.82 -8.18
N ARG A 142 -11.63 10.07 -7.90
CA ARG A 142 -11.01 11.23 -8.57
C ARG A 142 -9.60 11.39 -8.02
N ASP A 143 -8.62 11.69 -8.87
CA ASP A 143 -7.22 11.86 -8.45
C ASP A 143 -6.67 10.59 -7.77
N TYR A 144 -6.81 9.47 -8.48
CA TYR A 144 -6.52 8.12 -7.99
C TYR A 144 -5.75 7.34 -9.04
N LEU A 145 -4.82 6.49 -8.61
CA LEU A 145 -4.07 5.59 -9.47
C LEU A 145 -4.02 4.20 -8.85
N ARG A 146 -4.20 3.16 -9.66
CA ARG A 146 -3.97 1.76 -9.29
C ARG A 146 -3.29 1.00 -10.43
N GLY A 147 -2.33 0.17 -10.09
CA GLY A 147 -1.70 -0.74 -11.05
C GLY A 147 -1.19 -2.02 -10.41
N SER A 148 -0.90 -3.01 -11.25
CA SER A 148 -0.23 -4.24 -10.84
C SER A 148 1.27 -4.03 -10.71
N LEU A 149 1.86 -4.57 -9.64
CA LEU A 149 3.31 -4.56 -9.45
C LEU A 149 4.05 -5.35 -10.55
N CYS A 150 3.41 -6.37 -11.14
CA CYS A 150 3.97 -7.13 -12.26
C CYS A 150 4.15 -6.28 -13.53
N GLN A 151 3.35 -5.22 -13.68
CA GLN A 151 3.45 -4.28 -14.81
C GLN A 151 4.41 -3.13 -14.53
N TYR A 152 4.84 -2.95 -13.28
CA TYR A 152 5.74 -1.90 -12.84
C TYR A 152 7.09 -2.46 -12.37
N THR A 153 7.82 -3.10 -13.30
CA THR A 153 9.13 -3.72 -13.01
C THR A 153 10.18 -2.72 -12.48
N ASN A 154 9.98 -1.43 -12.76
CA ASN A 154 10.93 -0.37 -12.45
C ASN A 154 10.50 0.46 -11.23
N PHE A 155 9.68 -0.13 -10.34
CA PHE A 155 9.25 0.50 -9.09
C PHE A 155 10.45 0.89 -8.18
N TYR A 156 11.54 0.12 -8.22
CA TYR A 156 12.80 0.43 -7.55
C TYR A 156 13.89 0.85 -8.53
N SER A 157 13.58 1.74 -9.47
CA SER A 157 14.58 2.30 -10.37
C SER A 157 14.77 3.79 -10.11
N ALA A 158 16.02 4.25 -10.25
CA ALA A 158 16.36 5.67 -10.30
C ALA A 158 16.87 5.98 -11.70
N THR A 159 16.17 6.85 -12.42
CA THR A 159 16.49 7.20 -13.81
C THR A 159 16.22 8.67 -14.06
N SER A 160 16.96 9.27 -14.99
CA SER A 160 16.67 10.61 -15.52
C SER A 160 15.59 10.60 -16.60
N SER A 161 15.10 9.42 -17.01
CA SER A 161 14.06 9.21 -18.01
C SER A 161 12.78 8.62 -17.38
N TYR A 162 11.77 8.32 -18.20
CA TYR A 162 10.54 7.64 -17.77
C TYR A 162 10.44 6.22 -18.31
N TYR A 163 9.58 5.44 -17.65
CA TYR A 163 9.12 4.14 -18.14
C TYR A 163 7.62 4.19 -18.37
N CYS A 164 7.18 3.66 -19.51
CA CYS A 164 5.75 3.46 -19.75
C CYS A 164 5.25 2.27 -18.95
N VAL A 165 4.53 2.54 -17.87
CA VAL A 165 3.98 1.51 -16.96
C VAL A 165 2.50 1.36 -17.22
N ARG A 166 2.05 0.11 -17.39
CA ARG A 166 0.63 -0.18 -17.56
C ARG A 166 -0.09 -0.11 -16.20
N VAL A 167 -1.08 0.77 -16.10
CA VAL A 167 -1.94 0.92 -14.92
C VAL A 167 -3.31 0.32 -15.15
N ASP A 168 -3.95 -0.15 -14.09
CA ASP A 168 -5.33 -0.65 -14.15
C ASP A 168 -6.32 0.50 -14.30
N TYR A 169 -6.05 1.57 -13.56
CA TYR A 169 -6.87 2.76 -13.50
C TYR A 169 -5.98 3.96 -13.15
N ILE A 170 -6.19 5.07 -13.85
CA ILE A 170 -5.70 6.39 -13.46
C ILE A 170 -6.81 7.40 -13.68
N ASN A 171 -6.96 8.32 -12.75
CA ASN A 171 -7.82 9.47 -12.87
C ASN A 171 -7.06 10.70 -12.39
N VAL A 172 -7.04 11.73 -13.22
CA VAL A 172 -6.52 13.06 -12.88
C VAL A 172 -7.58 14.07 -13.27
N ARG A 173 -8.10 14.78 -12.26
CA ARG A 173 -9.11 15.83 -12.36
C ARG A 173 -10.39 15.40 -13.11
N GLY A 174 -10.75 14.12 -13.03
CA GLY A 174 -11.92 13.54 -13.70
C GLY A 174 -11.63 12.95 -15.08
N LYS A 175 -10.46 13.22 -15.67
CA LYS A 175 -10.01 12.52 -16.87
C LYS A 175 -9.49 11.14 -16.44
N LEU A 176 -10.13 10.09 -16.93
CA LEU A 176 -9.77 8.73 -16.59
C LEU A 176 -9.17 7.97 -17.77
N CYS A 177 -8.36 6.97 -17.43
CA CYS A 177 -7.87 5.97 -18.35
C CYS A 177 -7.79 4.62 -17.63
N ARG A 178 -8.12 3.53 -18.34
CA ARG A 178 -8.09 2.16 -17.81
C ARG A 178 -7.19 1.31 -18.68
N LYS A 179 -6.40 0.43 -18.05
CA LYS A 179 -5.53 -0.55 -18.73
C LYS A 179 -4.57 0.09 -19.76
N CYS A 180 -4.14 1.32 -19.52
CA CYS A 180 -3.26 2.08 -20.39
C CYS A 180 -1.90 2.35 -19.74
N ARG A 181 -0.95 2.83 -20.54
CA ARG A 181 0.41 3.13 -20.11
C ARG A 181 0.60 4.62 -19.87
N VAL A 182 1.17 4.96 -18.72
CA VAL A 182 1.56 6.34 -18.35
C VAL A 182 3.05 6.39 -18.01
N PRO A 183 3.72 7.53 -18.25
CA PRO A 183 5.15 7.67 -18.01
C PRO A 183 5.42 7.87 -16.51
N PHE A 184 6.03 6.87 -15.86
CA PHE A 184 6.52 7.02 -14.49
C PHE A 184 7.98 7.44 -14.49
N TYR A 185 8.27 8.44 -13.68
CA TYR A 185 9.60 8.93 -13.36
C TYR A 185 9.97 8.59 -11.91
N GLY A 186 11.25 8.71 -11.57
CA GLY A 186 11.73 8.60 -10.19
C GLY A 186 13.25 8.68 -10.11
N GLY A 187 13.76 9.39 -9.09
CA GLY A 187 15.20 9.55 -8.90
C GLY A 187 15.59 10.13 -7.54
N ASN A 188 16.80 10.69 -7.46
CA ASN A 188 17.36 11.20 -6.20
C ASN A 188 16.77 12.54 -5.76
N THR A 189 16.20 13.31 -6.68
CA THR A 189 15.64 14.64 -6.42
C THR A 189 14.23 14.79 -6.98
N ASN A 190 13.64 13.68 -7.41
CA ASN A 190 12.25 13.60 -7.80
C ASN A 190 11.68 12.32 -7.20
N HIS A 191 10.57 12.44 -6.47
CA HIS A 191 9.81 11.27 -6.02
C HIS A 191 9.32 10.44 -7.21
N GLN A 192 8.60 9.35 -7.01
CA GLN A 192 7.77 8.81 -8.08
C GLN A 192 6.62 9.75 -8.45
N PHE A 193 6.40 9.95 -9.75
CA PHE A 193 5.35 10.80 -10.29
C PHE A 193 5.07 10.48 -11.77
N VAL A 194 4.00 11.09 -12.29
CA VAL A 194 3.67 11.17 -13.72
C VAL A 194 3.69 12.64 -14.14
N ASP A 195 4.46 12.99 -15.18
CA ASP A 195 4.42 14.31 -15.82
C ASP A 195 3.30 14.34 -16.87
N LEU A 196 2.34 15.25 -16.73
CA LEU A 196 1.15 15.30 -17.61
C LEU A 196 1.46 15.77 -19.03
N GLY A 197 2.52 16.56 -19.23
CA GLY A 197 2.95 16.99 -20.56
C GLY A 197 3.47 15.82 -21.40
N THR A 198 4.29 14.98 -20.77
CA THR A 198 4.83 13.75 -21.34
C THR A 198 3.73 12.72 -21.50
N ALA A 199 2.83 12.57 -20.52
CA ALA A 199 1.72 11.63 -20.62
C ALA A 199 0.82 11.91 -21.83
N ALA A 200 0.65 13.17 -22.23
CA ALA A 200 -0.14 13.55 -23.40
C ALA A 200 0.49 13.19 -24.75
N THR A 201 1.81 13.04 -24.83
CA THR A 201 2.56 12.85 -26.09
C THR A 201 3.23 11.48 -26.22
N ALA A 202 3.51 10.82 -25.10
CA ALA A 202 4.19 9.53 -25.02
C ALA A 202 3.28 8.41 -24.49
N CYS A 203 3.81 7.18 -24.44
CA CYS A 203 3.09 5.97 -24.03
C CYS A 203 1.75 5.84 -24.78
N ASP A 204 0.61 5.78 -24.06
CA ASP A 204 -0.73 5.69 -24.66
C ASP A 204 -1.43 7.05 -24.76
N ARG A 205 -0.68 8.17 -24.66
CA ARG A 205 -1.18 9.55 -24.86
C ARG A 205 -2.36 9.90 -23.95
N PHE A 206 -2.18 9.70 -22.65
CA PHE A 206 -3.12 10.12 -21.62
C PHE A 206 -3.11 11.64 -21.46
N ASP A 207 -4.01 12.32 -22.19
CA ASP A 207 -4.09 13.77 -22.19
C ASP A 207 -5.16 14.30 -21.22
N VAL A 208 -4.72 15.09 -20.24
CA VAL A 208 -5.53 15.76 -19.24
C VAL A 208 -5.71 17.24 -19.63
N PRO A 209 -6.95 17.75 -19.69
CA PRO A 209 -7.21 19.15 -20.02
C PRO A 209 -6.67 20.11 -18.95
N ASP A 210 -6.46 21.36 -19.34
CA ASP A 210 -6.05 22.45 -18.43
C ASP A 210 -4.82 22.11 -17.59
N LYS A 211 -3.88 21.35 -18.15
CA LYS A 211 -2.58 21.07 -17.53
C LYS A 211 -1.66 22.29 -17.65
N ILE A 212 -0.92 22.57 -16.58
CA ILE A 212 0.10 23.62 -16.58
C ILE A 212 1.46 23.06 -17.03
N SER A 213 2.41 23.96 -17.28
CA SER A 213 3.78 23.57 -17.65
C SER A 213 4.45 22.77 -16.52
N SER A 214 4.99 21.60 -16.86
CA SER A 214 5.61 20.66 -15.91
C SER A 214 4.70 20.32 -14.73
N GLU A 215 3.40 20.10 -15.00
CA GLU A 215 2.45 19.59 -14.01
C GLU A 215 2.74 18.11 -13.73
N ASP A 216 3.32 17.87 -12.57
CA ASP A 216 3.65 16.55 -12.05
C ASP A 216 2.59 16.12 -11.03
N VAL A 217 2.12 14.86 -11.13
CA VAL A 217 1.10 14.30 -10.24
C VAL A 217 1.63 13.07 -9.50
N PHE A 218 1.05 12.79 -8.33
CA PHE A 218 1.30 11.59 -7.51
C PHE A 218 2.68 11.49 -6.82
N GLY A 219 3.39 12.61 -6.60
CA GLY A 219 4.49 12.62 -5.63
C GLY A 219 5.60 13.65 -5.84
N ASN A 220 5.74 14.23 -7.03
CA ASN A 220 6.72 15.29 -7.28
C ASN A 220 5.97 16.60 -7.52
N TYR A 221 6.16 17.62 -6.68
CA TYR A 221 5.30 18.81 -6.70
C TYR A 221 6.08 20.12 -6.88
N LYS A 222 6.92 20.17 -7.92
CA LYS A 222 7.66 21.40 -8.28
C LYS A 222 6.72 22.51 -8.76
N ASN A 223 5.85 22.19 -9.71
CA ASN A 223 4.76 23.03 -10.18
C ASN A 223 3.47 22.28 -9.93
N VAL A 224 2.48 22.96 -9.35
CA VAL A 224 1.25 22.31 -8.91
C VAL A 224 0.02 23.00 -9.44
N ASN A 225 -1.00 22.19 -9.70
CA ASN A 225 -2.32 22.65 -10.06
C ASN A 225 -3.28 22.42 -8.88
N PRO A 226 -3.84 23.48 -8.26
CA PRO A 226 -4.74 23.33 -7.12
C PRO A 226 -6.05 22.56 -7.43
N GLN A 227 -6.37 22.33 -8.71
CA GLN A 227 -7.51 21.49 -9.09
C GLN A 227 -7.25 20.00 -8.88
N PHE A 228 -5.98 19.58 -8.77
CA PHE A 228 -5.58 18.20 -8.46
C PHE A 228 -5.56 18.01 -6.94
N SER A 229 -6.33 17.04 -6.45
CA SER A 229 -6.66 16.95 -5.01
C SER A 229 -5.43 16.77 -4.11
N CYS A 230 -4.40 16.06 -4.57
CA CYS A 230 -3.15 15.86 -3.81
C CYS A 230 -2.33 17.15 -3.66
N SER A 231 -2.62 18.18 -4.46
CA SER A 231 -1.91 19.46 -4.44
C SER A 231 -2.87 20.66 -4.35
N ALA A 232 -4.07 20.46 -3.82
CA ALA A 232 -5.09 21.50 -3.71
C ALA A 232 -4.70 22.61 -2.71
N ASN A 233 -3.98 22.24 -1.65
CA ASN A 233 -3.42 23.14 -0.64
C ASN A 233 -2.22 22.49 0.07
N SER A 234 -1.53 23.25 0.92
CA SER A 234 -0.31 22.80 1.62
C SER A 234 -0.51 21.52 2.46
N ASN A 235 -1.73 21.28 2.94
CA ASN A 235 -2.08 20.16 3.80
C ASN A 235 -2.65 18.97 3.02
N SER A 236 -2.78 19.09 1.69
CA SER A 236 -3.25 17.98 0.85
C SER A 236 -2.23 16.85 0.90
N THR A 237 -2.67 15.60 1.04
CA THR A 237 -1.78 14.45 1.17
C THR A 237 -1.74 13.61 -0.10
N THR A 238 -0.56 13.04 -0.38
CA THR A 238 -0.36 11.95 -1.34
C THR A 238 0.03 10.71 -0.54
N ASN A 239 -0.71 9.63 -0.75
CA ASN A 239 -0.51 8.40 0.00
C ASN A 239 -0.23 7.25 -0.97
N TRP A 240 0.88 6.56 -0.77
CA TRP A 240 1.24 5.37 -1.53
C TRP A 240 0.97 4.11 -0.71
N TRP A 241 0.46 3.10 -1.41
CA TRP A 241 0.03 1.84 -0.79
C TRP A 241 0.49 0.66 -1.61
N LEU A 242 0.73 -0.45 -0.91
CA LEU A 242 0.94 -1.77 -1.51
C LEU A 242 -0.13 -2.73 -1.00
N GLY A 243 -0.63 -3.59 -1.86
CA GLY A 243 -1.75 -4.45 -1.51
C GLY A 243 -2.15 -5.40 -2.62
N GLY A 244 -3.35 -5.93 -2.54
CA GLY A 244 -3.87 -6.82 -3.57
C GLY A 244 -5.31 -7.24 -3.29
N ALA A 245 -5.92 -7.86 -4.30
CA ALA A 245 -7.26 -8.40 -4.16
C ALA A 245 -7.26 -9.54 -3.13
N PHE A 246 -8.23 -9.51 -2.23
CA PHE A 246 -8.53 -10.58 -1.30
C PHE A 246 -9.75 -11.33 -1.80
N ILE A 247 -9.54 -12.57 -2.21
CA ILE A 247 -10.61 -13.48 -2.61
C ILE A 247 -10.69 -14.50 -1.49
N ALA A 248 -11.72 -14.41 -0.65
CA ALA A 248 -11.96 -15.46 0.33
C ALA A 248 -12.14 -16.76 -0.44
N GLU A 249 -11.32 -17.77 -0.17
CA GLU A 249 -11.62 -19.12 -0.63
C GLU A 249 -13.00 -19.45 -0.06
N GLN A 250 -13.99 -19.61 -0.94
CA GLN A 250 -15.22 -20.28 -0.54
C GLN A 250 -14.79 -21.66 -0.11
N LEU A 251 -14.83 -21.93 1.20
CA LEU A 251 -14.77 -23.28 1.72
C LEU A 251 -15.94 -24.02 1.07
N ILE A 252 -15.65 -24.73 -0.02
CA ILE A 252 -16.54 -25.71 -0.62
C ILE A 252 -16.62 -26.83 0.42
N TYR A 253 -17.59 -26.71 1.33
CA TYR A 253 -18.06 -27.80 2.19
C TYR A 253 -19.20 -28.53 1.49
#